data_AF-A0A7C5AA28-F1
#
_entry.id   AF-A0A7C5AA28-F1
#
_cell.length_a   1.000
_cell.length_b   1.000
_cell.length_c   1.000
_cell.angle_alpha   90.00
_cell.angle_beta   90.00
_cell.angle_gamma   90.00
#
_symmetry.space_group_name_H-M   'P 1'
#
loop_
_entity.id
_entity.type
_entity.pdbx_description
1 polymer ?
#
loop_
_entity_poly.entity_id
_entity_poly.type
_entity_poly.pdbx_seq_one_letter_code
_entity_poly.pdbx_strand_id
1 'polypeptide(L)'
;MMERGIFSVPIVLVLAAVIACGAVAVGVSGLNLMRRMRGRQMLAEDFYKLVEAIQEISHGGERLVLLRSDGKIVIQEEIVEAVWGDEVLMSRRLPLSFRGRVELVRGEYLLRAQAGELEVVGWTS
;
A
#
# COMPACT_ATOMS: atom_id res chain seq x y z
N MET A 1 -18.37 -59.43 -19.83
CA MET A 1 -17.94 -58.53 -18.74
C MET A 1 -16.71 -57.76 -19.20
N MET A 2 -16.84 -56.63 -19.92
CA MET A 2 -15.69 -55.77 -20.25
C MET A 2 -16.14 -54.47 -20.96
N GLU A 3 -16.81 -53.53 -20.27
CA GLU A 3 -17.10 -52.20 -20.86
C GLU A 3 -17.04 -51.02 -19.85
N ARG A 4 -16.50 -51.19 -18.64
CA ARG A 4 -16.43 -50.11 -17.62
C ARG A 4 -15.13 -49.28 -17.65
N GLY A 5 -14.17 -49.62 -18.51
CA GLY A 5 -12.83 -49.00 -18.51
C GLY A 5 -12.64 -47.81 -19.44
N ILE A 6 -13.46 -47.66 -20.49
CA ILE A 6 -13.24 -46.64 -21.53
C ILE A 6 -14.02 -45.35 -21.25
N PHE A 7 -15.21 -45.46 -20.62
CA PHE A 7 -16.04 -44.30 -20.26
C PHE A 7 -15.56 -43.54 -19.01
N SER A 8 -14.73 -44.16 -18.17
CA SER A 8 -14.22 -43.55 -16.94
C SER A 8 -13.03 -42.62 -17.17
N VAL A 9 -12.20 -42.89 -18.18
CA VAL A 9 -11.03 -42.06 -18.53
C VAL A 9 -11.41 -40.60 -18.87
N PRO A 10 -12.35 -40.31 -19.78
CA PRO A 10 -12.71 -38.93 -20.10
C PRO A 10 -13.37 -38.21 -18.93
N ILE A 11 -14.17 -38.91 -18.12
CA ILE A 11 -14.83 -38.34 -16.94
C ILE A 11 -13.80 -37.93 -15.89
N VAL A 12 -12.82 -38.78 -15.60
CA VAL A 12 -11.74 -38.49 -14.64
C VAL A 12 -10.88 -37.32 -15.12
N LEU A 13 -10.62 -37.23 -16.43
CA LEU A 13 -9.84 -36.15 -17.04
C LEU A 13 -10.56 -34.80 -16.94
N VAL A 14 -11.88 -34.78 -17.21
CA VAL A 14 -12.72 -33.60 -17.02
C VAL A 14 -12.80 -33.21 -15.55
N LEU A 15 -12.97 -34.18 -14.64
CA LEU A 15 -13.03 -33.92 -13.20
C LEU A 15 -11.71 -33.32 -12.68
N ALA A 16 -10.57 -33.88 -13.12
CA ALA A 16 -9.25 -33.37 -12.79
C ALA A 16 -9.03 -31.94 -13.31
N ALA A 17 -9.48 -31.65 -14.54
CA ALA A 17 -9.41 -30.31 -15.11
C ALA A 17 -10.27 -29.30 -14.33
N VAL A 18 -11.48 -29.68 -13.91
CA VAL A 18 -12.36 -28.84 -13.09
C VAL A 18 -11.74 -28.57 -11.71
N ILE A 19 -11.18 -29.58 -11.06
CA ILE A 19 -10.50 -29.44 -9.76
C ILE A 19 -9.27 -28.53 -9.91
N ALA A 20 -8.47 -28.71 -10.97
CA ALA A 20 -7.30 -27.85 -11.24
C ALA A 20 -7.71 -26.39 -11.47
N CYS A 21 -8.77 -26.14 -12.26
CA CYS A 21 -9.29 -24.79 -12.49
C CYS A 21 -9.80 -24.15 -11.18
N GLY A 22 -10.51 -24.92 -10.34
CA GLY A 22 -10.98 -24.45 -9.04
C GLY A 22 -9.83 -24.10 -8.10
N ALA A 23 -8.80 -24.94 -8.04
CA ALA A 23 -7.61 -24.69 -7.21
C ALA A 23 -6.85 -23.43 -7.64
N VAL A 24 -6.70 -23.20 -8.96
CA VAL A 24 -6.07 -21.98 -9.49
C VAL A 24 -6.92 -20.74 -9.17
N ALA A 25 -8.24 -20.80 -9.34
CA ALA A 25 -9.13 -19.67 -9.07
C ALA A 25 -9.10 -19.25 -7.58
N VAL A 26 -9.13 -20.22 -6.66
CA VAL A 26 -9.03 -19.96 -5.22
C VAL A 26 -7.63 -19.46 -4.85
N GLY A 27 -6.58 -20.06 -5.42
CA GLY A 27 -5.19 -19.64 -5.19
C GLY A 27 -4.92 -18.19 -5.62
N VAL A 28 -5.38 -17.80 -6.82
CA VAL A 28 -5.24 -16.42 -7.32
C VAL A 28 -6.03 -15.42 -6.45
N SER A 29 -7.24 -15.79 -6.02
CA SER A 29 -8.06 -14.95 -5.15
C SER A 29 -7.41 -14.76 -3.77
N GLY A 30 -6.86 -15.83 -3.19
CA GLY A 30 -6.12 -15.77 -1.92
C GLY A 30 -4.85 -14.93 -2.00
N LEU A 31 -4.09 -15.06 -3.09
CA LEU A 31 -2.89 -14.25 -3.35
C LEU A 31 -3.24 -12.76 -3.49
N ASN A 32 -4.33 -12.44 -4.19
CA ASN A 32 -4.79 -11.06 -4.31
C ASN A 32 -5.23 -10.46 -2.97
N LEU A 33 -5.95 -11.23 -2.15
CA LEU A 33 -6.34 -10.78 -0.81
C LEU A 33 -5.12 -10.53 0.09
N MET A 34 -4.16 -11.45 0.08
CA MET A 34 -2.92 -11.30 0.86
C MET A 34 -2.07 -10.11 0.39
N ARG A 35 -1.97 -9.88 -0.92
CA ARG A 35 -1.29 -8.69 -1.46
C ARG A 35 -1.96 -7.39 -1.03
N ARG A 36 -3.30 -7.33 -1.07
CA ARG A 36 -4.06 -6.16 -0.59
C ARG A 36 -3.86 -5.92 0.90
N MET A 37 -3.93 -6.96 1.72
CA MET A 37 -3.69 -6.87 3.17
C MET A 37 -2.27 -6.36 3.46
N ARG A 38 -1.26 -6.95 2.81
CA ARG A 38 0.15 -6.55 2.98
C ARG A 38 0.38 -5.11 2.51
N GLY A 39 -0.22 -4.70 1.39
CA GLY A 39 -0.11 -3.34 0.87
C GLY A 39 -0.71 -2.30 1.82
N ARG A 40 -1.92 -2.56 2.35
CA ARG A 40 -2.57 -1.69 3.35
C ARG A 40 -1.76 -1.60 4.65
N GLN A 41 -1.20 -2.71 5.12
CA GLN A 41 -0.32 -2.73 6.30
C GLN A 41 0.94 -1.90 6.08
N MET A 42 1.58 -2.05 4.91
CA MET A 42 2.79 -1.30 4.58
C MET A 42 2.51 0.21 4.44
N LEU A 43 1.34 0.58 3.88
CA LEU A 43 0.91 1.97 3.82
C LEU A 43 0.68 2.56 5.22
N ALA A 44 0.10 1.80 6.14
CA ALA A 44 -0.07 2.22 7.53
C ALA A 44 1.28 2.43 8.22
N GLU A 45 2.24 1.53 8.01
CA GLU A 45 3.60 1.66 8.55
C GLU A 45 4.32 2.90 8.01
N ASP A 46 4.26 3.12 6.69
CA ASP A 46 4.82 4.31 6.04
C ASP A 46 4.17 5.60 6.56
N PHE A 47 2.84 5.58 6.74
CA PHE A 47 2.10 6.71 7.31
C PHE A 47 2.58 7.05 8.72
N TYR A 48 2.72 6.06 9.60
CA TYR A 48 3.22 6.31 10.96
C TYR A 48 4.64 6.84 10.96
N LYS A 49 5.54 6.27 10.15
CA LYS A 49 6.93 6.75 10.02
C LYS A 49 6.99 8.18 9.51
N LEU A 50 6.15 8.54 8.53
CA LEU A 50 6.07 9.90 8.01
C LEU A 50 5.60 10.87 9.09
N VAL A 51 4.51 10.55 9.79
CA VAL A 51 3.99 11.38 10.88
C VAL A 51 5.03 11.56 11.98
N GLU A 52 5.70 10.48 12.38
CA GLU A 52 6.75 10.52 13.40
C GLU A 52 7.92 11.40 12.95
N ALA A 53 8.37 11.26 11.70
CA ALA A 53 9.42 12.11 11.15
C ALA A 53 9.03 13.59 11.15
N ILE A 54 7.78 13.92 10.80
CA ILE A 54 7.26 15.29 10.84
C ILE A 54 7.20 15.82 12.29
N GLN A 55 6.82 14.98 13.24
CA GLN A 55 6.81 15.33 14.66
C GLN A 55 8.22 15.59 15.20
N GLU A 56 9.20 14.78 14.83
CA GLU A 56 10.59 14.97 15.24
C GLU A 56 11.18 16.28 14.70
N ILE A 57 10.91 16.60 13.43
CA ILE A 57 11.38 17.86 12.81
C ILE A 57 10.49 19.07 13.16
N SER A 58 9.42 18.92 13.95
CA SER A 58 8.49 20.02 14.25
C SER A 58 9.12 21.25 14.90
N HIS A 59 10.26 21.06 15.57
CA HIS A 59 11.05 22.14 16.18
C HIS A 59 12.13 22.72 15.24
N GLY A 60 12.14 22.29 13.98
CA GLY A 60 13.16 22.64 12.98
C GLY A 60 14.10 21.47 12.66
N GLY A 61 14.56 21.40 11.42
CA GLY A 61 15.49 20.38 10.94
C GLY A 61 15.07 19.76 9.62
N GLU A 62 15.78 18.72 9.22
CA GLU A 62 15.48 17.94 8.03
C GLU A 62 15.59 16.43 8.33
N ARG A 63 14.74 15.64 7.66
CA ARG A 63 14.72 14.18 7.80
C ARG A 63 14.32 13.53 6.50
N LEU A 64 15.08 12.51 6.11
CA LEU A 64 14.75 11.69 4.96
C LEU A 64 13.75 10.60 5.37
N VAL A 65 12.68 10.47 4.59
CA VAL A 65 11.66 9.44 4.76
C VAL A 65 11.56 8.61 3.49
N LEU A 66 11.60 7.29 3.66
CA LEU A 66 11.45 6.32 2.59
C LEU A 66 10.03 5.72 2.67
N LEU A 67 9.25 5.93 1.63
CA LEU A 67 7.93 5.32 1.44
C LEU A 67 8.07 4.08 0.55
N ARG A 68 7.59 2.93 1.03
CA ARG A 68 7.72 1.64 0.36
C ARG A 68 6.41 1.11 -0.20
N SER A 69 5.29 1.55 0.34
CA SER A 69 3.94 1.13 -0.01
C SER A 69 3.54 1.57 -1.41
N ASP A 70 2.70 0.77 -2.05
CA ASP A 70 2.10 1.09 -3.36
C ASP A 70 0.87 2.01 -3.23
N GLY A 71 0.56 2.46 -2.00
CA GLY A 71 -0.47 3.46 -1.73
C GLY A 71 0.06 4.87 -1.89
N LYS A 72 -0.81 5.86 -1.63
CA LYS A 72 -0.43 7.27 -1.64
C LYS A 72 -0.66 7.89 -0.26
N ILE A 73 0.22 8.79 0.14
CA ILE A 73 0.03 9.65 1.30
C ILE A 73 -0.17 11.07 0.79
N VAL A 74 -1.30 11.68 1.13
CA VAL A 74 -1.62 13.05 0.72
C VAL A 74 -1.39 13.96 1.92
N ILE A 75 -0.62 15.02 1.73
CA ILE A 75 -0.50 16.10 2.71
C ILE A 75 -1.19 17.32 2.13
N GLN A 76 -2.15 17.86 2.85
CA GLN A 76 -2.87 19.07 2.51
C GLN A 76 -3.01 19.92 3.76
N GLU A 77 -2.45 21.13 3.73
CA GLU A 77 -2.46 22.04 4.88
C GLU A 77 -1.88 21.38 6.14
N GLU A 78 -2.68 21.18 7.18
CA GLU A 78 -2.25 20.51 8.42
C GLU A 78 -2.69 19.04 8.47
N ILE A 79 -3.24 18.49 7.40
CA ILE A 79 -3.80 17.14 7.38
C ILE A 79 -2.91 16.25 6.52
N VAL A 80 -2.59 15.08 7.06
CA VAL A 80 -1.96 13.99 6.32
C VAL A 80 -2.91 12.80 6.27
N GLU A 81 -3.08 12.22 5.08
CA GLU A 81 -4.01 11.13 4.82
C GLU A 81 -3.30 9.99 4.09
N ALA A 82 -3.50 8.75 4.55
CA ALA A 82 -3.07 7.56 3.83
C ALA A 82 -4.24 7.03 2.99
N VAL A 83 -4.06 6.98 1.67
CA VAL A 83 -5.11 6.60 0.71
C VAL A 83 -4.71 5.35 -0.05
N TRP A 84 -5.60 4.36 -0.08
CA TRP A 84 -5.43 3.10 -0.80
C TRP A 84 -6.52 2.96 -1.87
N GLY A 85 -6.16 3.13 -3.14
CA GLY A 85 -7.14 3.29 -4.21
C GLY A 85 -7.94 4.58 -4.00
N ASP A 86 -9.25 4.44 -3.78
CA ASP A 86 -10.17 5.55 -3.51
C ASP A 86 -10.57 5.67 -2.02
N GLU A 87 -10.02 4.81 -1.15
CA GLU A 87 -10.37 4.76 0.27
C GLU A 87 -9.31 5.44 1.12
N VAL A 88 -9.71 6.39 1.97
CA VAL A 88 -8.85 6.96 3.02
C VAL A 88 -8.80 5.95 4.17
N LEU A 89 -7.62 5.37 4.41
CA LEU A 89 -7.41 4.42 5.50
C LEU A 89 -7.18 5.12 6.84
N MET A 90 -6.47 6.24 6.80
CA MET A 90 -5.97 6.95 7.96
C MET A 90 -5.88 8.44 7.67
N SER A 91 -6.15 9.26 8.66
CA SER A 91 -6.00 10.71 8.59
C SER A 91 -5.50 11.23 9.93
N ARG A 92 -4.59 12.20 9.91
CA ARG A 92 -4.05 12.81 11.13
C ARG A 92 -3.71 14.28 10.90
N ARG A 93 -3.88 15.08 11.95
CA ARG A 93 -3.41 16.46 11.97
C ARG A 93 -1.92 16.52 12.33
N LEU A 94 -1.16 17.23 11.52
CA LEU A 94 0.26 17.49 11.69
C LEU A 94 0.48 18.69 12.64
N PRO A 95 1.62 18.71 13.36
CA PRO A 95 2.02 19.86 14.17
C PRO A 95 2.59 21.03 13.33
N LEU A 96 2.83 20.81 12.04
CA LEU A 96 3.34 21.79 11.08
C LEU A 96 2.30 22.01 9.98
N SER A 97 2.19 23.24 9.50
CA SER A 97 1.35 23.56 8.35
C SER A 97 2.13 23.35 7.05
N PHE A 98 1.51 22.74 6.06
CA PHE A 98 2.06 22.57 4.71
C PHE A 98 1.35 23.52 3.74
N ARG A 99 2.10 24.24 2.88
CA ARG A 99 1.46 25.08 1.86
C ARG A 99 1.10 24.28 0.63
N GLY A 100 -0.21 24.14 0.43
CA GLY A 100 -0.80 23.51 -0.75
C GLY A 100 -1.14 22.05 -0.50
N ARG A 101 -1.01 21.24 -1.54
CA ARG A 101 -1.31 19.81 -1.52
C ARG A 101 -0.22 19.06 -2.27
N VAL A 102 0.32 18.02 -1.65
CA VAL A 102 1.27 17.11 -2.27
C VAL A 102 0.81 15.67 -2.09
N GLU A 103 1.00 14.87 -3.15
CA GLU A 103 0.75 13.43 -3.11
C GLU A 103 2.10 12.71 -3.12
N LEU A 104 2.38 12.00 -2.04
CA LEU A 104 3.59 11.22 -1.85
C LEU A 104 3.28 9.76 -2.21
N VAL A 105 3.97 9.26 -3.22
CA VAL A 105 3.94 7.85 -3.61
C VAL A 105 5.25 7.19 -3.19
N ARG A 106 5.38 5.88 -3.41
CA ARG A 106 6.63 5.14 -3.18
C ARG A 106 7.86 5.92 -3.69
N GLY A 107 8.81 6.18 -2.79
CA GLY A 107 9.98 7.00 -3.09
C GLY A 107 10.67 7.51 -1.83
N GLU A 108 11.75 8.26 -2.04
CA GLU A 108 12.47 8.95 -0.97
C GLU A 108 12.15 10.44 -1.00
N TYR A 109 11.86 10.99 0.18
CA TYR A 109 11.51 12.39 0.34
C TYR A 109 12.32 12.99 1.47
N LEU A 110 12.91 14.16 1.22
CA LEU A 110 13.49 14.98 2.26
C LEU A 110 12.39 15.88 2.82
N LEU A 111 12.05 15.66 4.08
CA LEU A 111 11.19 16.53 4.85
C LEU A 111 12.04 17.61 5.50
N ARG A 112 11.61 18.86 5.43
CA ARG A 112 12.27 19.97 6.11
C ARG A 112 11.25 20.82 6.82
N ALA A 113 11.57 21.24 8.04
CA ALA A 113 10.76 22.18 8.80
C ALA A 113 11.49 23.51 8.93
N GLN A 114 10.88 24.58 8.43
CA GLN A 114 11.38 25.94 8.58
C GLN A 114 10.26 26.86 9.08
N ALA A 115 10.50 27.55 10.20
CA ALA A 115 9.59 28.54 10.77
C ALA A 115 8.14 28.05 10.99
N GLY A 116 7.94 26.77 11.31
CA GLY A 116 6.61 26.17 11.53
C GLY A 116 5.92 25.67 10.25
N GLU A 117 6.60 25.78 9.10
CA GLU A 117 6.11 25.30 7.81
C GLU A 117 6.85 24.01 7.40
N LEU A 118 6.10 23.03 6.88
CA LEU A 118 6.63 21.80 6.33
C LEU A 118 6.93 21.98 4.84
N GLU A 119 8.15 21.63 4.43
CA GLU A 119 8.57 21.54 3.05
C GLU A 119 8.87 20.06 2.73
N VAL A 120 8.37 19.58 1.59
CA VAL A 120 8.59 18.21 1.13
C VAL A 120 9.28 18.25 -0.23
N VAL A 121 10.50 17.75 -0.28
CA VAL A 121 11.31 17.72 -1.50
C VAL A 121 11.47 16.25 -1.93
N GLY A 122 11.05 15.94 -3.17
CA GLY A 122 11.33 14.63 -3.76
C GLY A 122 12.83 14.43 -3.89
N TRP A 123 13.37 13.41 -3.22
CA TRP A 123 14.79 13.11 -3.21
C TRP A 123 15.04 11.98 -4.21
N THR A 124 15.45 12.32 -5.42
CA THR A 124 15.98 11.35 -6.39
C THR A 124 17.50 11.32 -6.24
N SER A 125 18.04 10.20 -5.73
CA SER A 125 19.48 9.88 -5.83
C SER A 125 19.91 9.69 -7.27
#